data_AF-U6CZ45-F1
#
_entry.id   AF-U6CZ45-F1
#
_cell.length_a   1.000
_cell.length_b   1.000
_cell.length_c   1.000
_cell.angle_alpha   90.00
_cell.angle_beta   90.00
_cell.angle_gamma   90.00
#
_symmetry.space_group_name_H-M   'P 1'
#
loop_
_entity.id
_entity.type
_entity.pdbx_description
1 polymer ?
#
loop_
_entity_poly.entity_id
_entity_poly.type
_entity_poly.pdbx_seq_one_letter_code
_entity_poly.pdbx_strand_id
1 'polypeptide(L)'
;QVSKGIRDNERSGRARVHVSEEGAEPEAMLQVLGPKPALPAGTEDTAKEDAANRKLAKLYKVSNGAGTMSVSLVADENPFAQGALRSEDCFILDHGRDGKIFVWKGRQANTEERKAALKTASDFISKMDYPRQTQVSVLPEGGETPT
;
A
#
# COMPACT_ATOMS: atom_id res chain seq x y z
N GLN A 1 -2.34 11.03 11.51
CA GLN A 1 -3.44 10.85 10.53
C GLN A 1 -3.67 9.37 10.24
N VAL A 2 -2.61 8.60 9.93
CA VAL A 2 -2.66 7.13 9.69
C VAL A 2 -3.43 6.35 10.77
N SER A 3 -3.15 6.57 12.06
CA SER A 3 -3.81 5.83 13.15
C SER A 3 -5.34 6.01 13.18
N LYS A 4 -5.84 7.20 12.81
CA LYS A 4 -7.29 7.45 12.67
C LYS A 4 -7.84 6.73 11.44
N GLY A 5 -7.12 6.77 10.32
CA GLY A 5 -7.46 6.03 9.11
C GLY A 5 -7.64 4.54 9.38
N ILE A 6 -6.70 3.88 10.05
CA ILE A 6 -6.79 2.45 10.40
C ILE A 6 -8.05 2.18 11.23
N ARG A 7 -8.32 3.01 12.24
CA ARG A 7 -9.54 2.86 13.06
C ARG A 7 -10.81 3.02 12.23
N ASP A 8 -10.90 4.10 11.47
CA ASP A 8 -12.15 4.52 10.85
C ASP A 8 -12.45 3.73 9.58
N ASN A 9 -11.46 3.50 8.73
CA ASN A 9 -11.65 2.83 7.43
C ASN A 9 -11.46 1.32 7.55
N GLU A 10 -10.32 0.83 8.09
CA GLU A 10 -10.06 -0.62 8.14
C GLU A 10 -10.86 -1.34 9.22
N ARG A 11 -11.12 -0.68 10.36
CA ARG A 11 -11.88 -1.26 11.48
C ARG A 11 -13.32 -0.76 11.55
N SER A 12 -13.75 0.05 10.59
CA SER A 12 -15.11 0.61 10.53
C SER A 12 -15.50 1.35 11.83
N GLY A 13 -14.54 2.07 12.43
CA GLY A 13 -14.70 2.78 13.70
C GLY A 13 -14.68 1.88 14.95
N ARG A 14 -14.62 0.55 14.81
CA ARG A 14 -14.71 -0.42 15.93
C ARG A 14 -13.36 -0.70 16.59
N ALA A 15 -12.52 0.32 16.71
CA ALA A 15 -11.24 0.25 17.42
C ALA A 15 -11.01 1.53 18.24
N ARG A 16 -10.10 1.47 19.21
CA ARG A 16 -9.66 2.63 20.01
C ARG A 16 -8.20 2.94 19.71
N VAL A 17 -7.90 4.22 19.50
CA VAL A 17 -6.54 4.73 19.35
C VAL A 17 -6.10 5.31 20.69
N HIS A 18 -4.96 4.85 21.19
CA HIS A 18 -4.29 5.42 22.35
C HIS A 18 -3.02 6.13 21.84
N VAL A 19 -2.84 7.39 22.23
CA VAL A 19 -1.63 8.17 21.93
C VAL A 19 -0.79 8.18 23.20
N SER A 20 0.47 7.79 23.07
CA SER A 20 1.41 7.70 24.17
C SER A 20 2.75 8.28 23.74
N GLU A 21 3.46 8.86 24.71
CA GLU A 21 4.82 9.37 24.56
C GLU A 21 5.75 8.55 25.46
N GLU A 22 7.06 8.77 25.34
CA GLU A 22 8.07 8.10 26.16
C GLU A 22 7.80 8.28 27.67
N GLY A 23 7.70 7.16 28.39
CA GLY A 23 7.39 7.12 29.82
C GLY A 23 5.89 7.02 30.15
N ALA A 24 5.01 7.12 29.14
CA ALA A 24 3.56 6.96 29.28
C ALA A 24 3.05 5.69 28.56
N GLU A 25 3.88 4.65 28.47
CA GLU A 25 3.56 3.40 27.79
C GLU A 25 2.43 2.64 28.52
N PRO A 26 1.29 2.33 27.86
CA PRO A 26 0.20 1.58 28.47
C PRO A 26 0.59 0.13 28.77
N GLU A 27 -0.03 -0.48 29.78
CA GLU A 27 0.25 -1.86 30.18
C GLU A 27 0.10 -2.87 29.02
N ALA A 28 -0.96 -2.71 28.21
CA ALA A 28 -1.18 -3.58 27.05
C ALA A 28 -0.02 -3.52 26.02
N MET A 29 0.70 -2.39 25.94
CA MET A 29 1.87 -2.25 25.06
C MET A 29 3.07 -3.01 25.64
N LEU A 30 3.34 -2.87 26.94
CA LEU A 30 4.42 -3.57 27.65
C LEU A 30 4.19 -5.09 27.73
N GLN A 31 2.94 -5.54 27.77
CA GLN A 31 2.61 -6.97 27.71
C GLN A 31 3.01 -7.61 26.37
N VAL A 32 2.94 -6.87 25.26
CA VAL A 32 3.26 -7.38 23.92
C VAL A 32 4.75 -7.22 23.61
N LEU A 33 5.34 -6.07 23.94
CA LEU A 33 6.74 -5.72 23.60
C LEU A 33 7.75 -6.09 24.69
N GLY A 34 7.30 -6.31 25.92
CA GLY A 34 8.15 -6.47 27.10
C GLY A 34 8.54 -5.12 27.75
N PRO A 35 9.42 -5.17 28.77
CA PRO A 35 9.93 -3.97 29.42
C PRO A 35 10.75 -3.12 28.46
N LYS A 36 10.58 -1.80 28.53
CA LYS A 36 11.23 -0.84 27.62
C LYS A 36 12.75 -0.81 27.82
N PRO A 37 13.55 -1.06 26.76
CA PRO A 37 15.00 -0.86 26.79
C PRO A 37 15.37 0.61 26.55
N ALA A 38 16.65 0.95 26.69
CA ALA A 38 17.17 2.24 26.24
C ALA A 38 17.08 2.35 24.71
N LEU A 39 16.42 3.39 24.21
CA LEU A 39 16.21 3.60 22.78
C LEU A 39 17.34 4.49 22.20
N PRO A 40 17.84 4.20 20.99
CA PRO A 40 18.78 5.09 20.30
C PRO A 40 18.09 6.39 19.88
N ALA A 41 18.88 7.45 19.66
CA ALA A 41 18.38 8.68 19.05
C ALA A 41 17.90 8.41 17.61
N GLY A 42 16.87 9.15 17.18
CA GLY A 42 16.43 9.13 15.79
C GLY A 42 17.51 9.62 14.83
N THR A 43 17.50 9.12 13.60
CA THR A 43 18.26 9.72 12.50
C THR A 43 17.53 10.96 12.01
N GLU A 44 18.27 12.03 11.67
CA GLU A 44 17.66 13.22 11.05
C GLU A 44 17.13 12.86 9.67
N ASP A 45 15.92 13.31 9.35
CA ASP A 45 15.36 13.17 8.00
C ASP A 45 16.21 13.96 7.00
N THR A 46 16.95 13.24 6.18
CA THR A 46 17.80 13.81 5.15
C THR A 46 17.06 13.86 3.82
N ALA A 47 17.44 14.80 2.94
CA ALA A 47 16.96 14.84 1.56
C ALA A 47 17.19 13.51 0.78
N LYS A 48 18.10 12.66 1.26
CA LYS A 48 18.34 11.31 0.71
C LYS A 48 17.24 10.32 1.10
N GLU A 49 16.74 10.36 2.33
CA GLU A 49 15.61 9.54 2.76
C GLU A 49 14.33 9.98 2.05
N ASP A 50 14.11 11.29 1.85
CA ASP A 50 13.00 11.78 1.03
C ASP A 50 13.06 11.29 -0.42
N ALA A 51 14.25 11.28 -1.02
CA ALA A 51 14.45 10.79 -2.38
C ALA A 51 14.29 9.27 -2.49
N ALA A 52 14.67 8.52 -1.46
CA ALA A 52 14.45 7.08 -1.37
C ALA A 52 12.96 6.77 -1.17
N ASN A 53 12.29 7.53 -0.30
CA ASN A 53 10.87 7.42 -0.01
C ASN A 53 10.00 7.67 -1.24
N ARG A 54 10.44 8.57 -2.14
CA ARG A 54 9.80 8.85 -3.44
C ARG A 54 9.90 7.72 -4.46
N LYS A 55 10.70 6.67 -4.20
CA LYS A 55 10.92 5.54 -5.10
C LYS A 55 10.48 4.21 -4.50
N LEU A 56 9.69 4.26 -3.42
CA LEU A 56 9.27 3.07 -2.69
C LEU A 56 8.21 2.27 -3.44
N ALA A 57 7.34 2.94 -4.19
CA ALA A 57 6.24 2.30 -4.89
C ALA A 57 6.19 2.70 -6.37
N LYS A 58 5.59 1.84 -7.19
CA LYS A 58 5.32 2.09 -8.60
C LYS A 58 3.85 1.82 -8.91
N LEU A 59 3.26 2.66 -9.76
CA LEU A 59 1.88 2.51 -10.19
C LEU A 59 1.82 2.00 -11.63
N TYR A 60 1.13 0.88 -11.83
CA TYR A 60 0.90 0.26 -13.12
C TYR A 60 -0.59 0.28 -13.47
N LYS A 61 -0.90 0.37 -14.76
CA LYS A 61 -2.25 0.24 -15.32
C LYS A 61 -2.37 -1.08 -16.06
N VAL A 62 -3.49 -1.74 -15.88
CA VAL A 62 -3.88 -2.98 -16.55
C VAL A 62 -5.15 -2.72 -17.34
N SER A 63 -5.03 -2.73 -18.67
CA SER A 63 -6.11 -2.32 -19.57
C SER A 63 -6.10 -3.14 -20.86
N ASN A 64 -7.29 -3.49 -21.36
CA ASN A 64 -7.47 -4.05 -22.71
C ASN A 64 -8.21 -3.10 -23.67
N GLY A 65 -8.36 -1.81 -23.31
CA GLY A 65 -9.10 -0.83 -24.12
C GLY A 65 -8.55 -0.58 -25.53
N ALA A 66 -7.29 -0.94 -25.79
CA ALA A 66 -6.68 -0.90 -27.13
C ALA A 66 -6.89 -2.18 -27.96
N GLY A 67 -7.71 -3.13 -27.48
CA GLY A 67 -8.00 -4.41 -28.12
C GLY A 67 -7.15 -5.59 -27.64
N THR A 68 -6.05 -5.35 -26.92
CA THR A 68 -5.21 -6.38 -26.30
C THR A 68 -4.85 -6.01 -24.87
N MET A 69 -4.73 -7.03 -24.00
CA MET A 69 -4.37 -6.83 -22.60
C MET A 69 -2.94 -6.31 -22.48
N SER A 70 -2.77 -5.18 -21.80
CA SER A 70 -1.49 -4.54 -21.60
C SER A 70 -1.29 -4.12 -20.14
N VAL A 71 -0.04 -4.16 -19.69
CA VAL A 71 0.39 -3.64 -18.40
C VAL A 71 1.40 -2.53 -18.67
N SER A 72 1.06 -1.30 -18.28
CA SER A 72 1.91 -0.12 -18.53
C SER A 72 2.24 0.61 -17.23
N LEU A 73 3.47 1.07 -17.09
CA LEU A 73 3.88 1.93 -15.98
C LEU A 73 3.23 3.31 -16.12
N VAL A 74 2.53 3.76 -15.09
CA VAL A 74 1.85 5.07 -15.03
C VAL A 74 2.72 6.08 -14.31
N ALA A 75 3.33 5.66 -13.21
CA ALA A 75 4.22 6.48 -12.40
C ALA A 75 5.26 5.61 -11.70
N ASP A 76 6.51 6.05 -11.72
CA ASP A 76 7.65 5.40 -11.08
C ASP A 76 8.03 6.02 -9.73
N GLU A 77 7.42 7.15 -9.37
CA GLU A 77 7.67 7.89 -8.14
C GLU A 77 6.37 8.33 -7.44
N ASN A 78 6.37 8.31 -6.11
CA ASN A 78 5.30 8.88 -5.26
C ASN A 78 5.59 10.37 -4.94
N PRO A 79 4.57 11.19 -4.62
CA PRO A 79 3.15 10.87 -4.49
C PRO A 79 2.44 10.69 -5.84
N PHE A 80 1.54 9.71 -5.91
CA PHE A 80 0.72 9.47 -7.09
C PHE A 80 -0.48 10.42 -7.14
N ALA A 81 -0.78 10.93 -8.33
CA ALA A 81 -2.01 11.70 -8.53
C ALA A 81 -3.23 10.77 -8.42
N GLN A 82 -4.18 11.09 -7.54
CA GLN A 82 -5.42 10.30 -7.39
C GLN A 82 -6.17 10.16 -8.72
N GLY A 83 -6.17 11.21 -9.56
CA GLY A 83 -6.78 11.19 -10.89
C GLY A 83 -6.11 10.26 -11.90
N ALA A 84 -4.97 9.64 -11.56
CA ALA A 84 -4.38 8.57 -12.35
C ALA A 84 -5.19 7.27 -12.27
N LEU A 85 -5.95 7.05 -11.19
CA LEU A 85 -6.86 5.92 -11.03
C LEU A 85 -8.14 6.17 -11.81
N ARG A 86 -8.23 5.55 -12.99
CA ARG A 86 -9.35 5.68 -13.92
C ARG A 86 -10.36 4.57 -13.71
N SER A 87 -11.63 4.90 -13.52
CA SER A 87 -12.69 3.92 -13.23
C SER A 87 -12.84 2.85 -14.33
N GLU A 88 -12.39 3.14 -15.55
CA GLU A 88 -12.46 2.25 -16.71
C GLU A 88 -11.42 1.11 -16.67
N ASP A 89 -10.35 1.24 -15.89
CA ASP A 89 -9.21 0.31 -15.90
C ASP A 89 -8.93 -0.28 -14.50
N CYS A 90 -8.07 -1.30 -14.44
CA CYS A 90 -7.49 -1.78 -13.17
C CYS A 90 -6.07 -1.24 -13.00
N PHE A 91 -5.63 -1.10 -11.75
CA PHE A 91 -4.30 -0.59 -11.42
C PHE A 91 -3.61 -1.47 -10.39
N ILE A 92 -2.28 -1.50 -10.44
CA ILE A 92 -1.44 -2.20 -9.46
C ILE A 92 -0.49 -1.18 -8.85
N LEU A 93 -0.58 -1.03 -7.53
CA LEU A 93 0.41 -0.29 -6.74
C LEU A 93 1.40 -1.31 -6.17
N ASP A 94 2.58 -1.36 -6.77
CA ASP A 94 3.67 -2.24 -6.34
C ASP A 94 4.48 -1.54 -5.25
N HIS A 95 4.35 -2.04 -4.02
CA HIS A 95 5.16 -1.67 -2.87
C HIS A 95 5.86 -2.94 -2.30
N GLY A 96 6.24 -3.87 -3.18
CA GLY A 96 6.67 -5.22 -2.79
C GLY A 96 7.94 -5.26 -1.94
N ARG A 97 8.76 -4.20 -1.94
CA ARG A 97 9.89 -4.05 -1.00
C ARG A 97 9.45 -3.95 0.46
N ASP A 98 8.25 -3.43 0.73
CA ASP A 98 7.58 -3.43 2.05
C ASP A 98 6.65 -4.65 2.22
N GLY A 99 6.72 -5.63 1.31
CA GLY A 99 5.92 -6.85 1.36
C GLY A 99 4.44 -6.63 1.06
N LYS A 100 4.05 -5.56 0.36
CA LYS A 100 2.66 -5.27 0.00
C LYS A 100 2.50 -4.91 -1.47
N ILE A 101 1.50 -5.48 -2.12
CA ILE A 101 1.07 -5.10 -3.47
C ILE A 101 -0.44 -4.86 -3.40
N PHE A 102 -0.90 -3.75 -3.98
CA PHE A 102 -2.33 -3.44 -4.03
C PHE A 102 -2.85 -3.53 -5.45
N VAL A 103 -4.00 -4.17 -5.62
CA VAL A 103 -4.75 -4.22 -6.88
C VAL A 103 -5.98 -3.35 -6.72
N TRP A 104 -6.03 -2.21 -7.40
CA TRP A 104 -7.18 -1.34 -7.43
C TRP A 104 -8.06 -1.66 -8.64
N LYS A 105 -9.35 -1.89 -8.42
CA LYS A 105 -10.31 -2.25 -9.46
C LYS A 105 -11.24 -1.07 -9.73
N GLY A 106 -11.10 -0.46 -10.90
CA GLY A 106 -12.05 0.54 -11.38
C GLY A 106 -13.46 -0.03 -11.43
N ARG A 107 -14.45 0.80 -11.12
CA ARG A 107 -15.86 0.40 -11.07
C ARG A 107 -16.35 -0.08 -12.44
N GLN A 108 -15.85 0.51 -13.51
CA GLN A 108 -16.22 0.22 -14.90
C GLN A 108 -15.24 -0.76 -15.58
N ALA A 109 -14.15 -1.14 -14.93
CA ALA A 109 -13.18 -2.11 -15.45
C ALA A 109 -13.83 -3.48 -15.68
N ASN A 110 -13.47 -4.11 -16.79
CA ASN A 110 -14.09 -5.36 -17.22
C ASN A 110 -13.50 -6.59 -16.50
N THR A 111 -14.16 -7.74 -16.65
CA THR A 111 -13.78 -8.98 -15.96
C THR A 111 -12.39 -9.48 -16.35
N GLU A 112 -11.96 -9.24 -17.59
CA GLU A 112 -10.65 -9.67 -18.08
C GLU A 112 -9.54 -8.84 -17.43
N GLU A 113 -9.71 -7.52 -17.36
CA GLU A 113 -8.78 -6.61 -16.68
C GLU A 113 -8.65 -6.94 -15.19
N ARG A 114 -9.76 -7.21 -14.51
CA ARG A 114 -9.74 -7.59 -13.08
C ARG A 114 -8.97 -8.89 -12.84
N LYS A 115 -9.14 -9.88 -13.72
CA LYS A 115 -8.40 -11.16 -13.65
C LYS A 115 -6.93 -10.96 -14.00
N ALA A 116 -6.64 -10.19 -15.04
CA ALA A 116 -5.29 -9.89 -15.47
C ALA A 116 -4.53 -9.14 -14.37
N ALA A 117 -5.14 -8.12 -13.74
CA ALA A 117 -4.51 -7.36 -12.67
C ALA A 117 -4.13 -8.23 -11.46
N LEU A 118 -5.01 -9.16 -11.07
CA LEU A 118 -4.71 -10.10 -9.99
C LEU A 118 -3.55 -11.03 -10.37
N LYS A 119 -3.57 -11.59 -11.58
CA LYS A 119 -2.49 -12.45 -12.07
C LYS A 119 -1.16 -11.70 -12.15
N THR A 120 -1.17 -10.49 -12.70
CA THR A 120 0.02 -9.64 -12.81
C THR A 120 0.59 -9.28 -11.45
N ALA A 121 -0.25 -9.01 -10.44
CA ALA A 121 0.22 -8.77 -9.08
C ALA A 121 0.92 -10.00 -8.47
N SER A 122 0.40 -11.21 -8.69
CA SER A 122 1.08 -12.45 -8.29
C SER A 122 2.38 -12.69 -9.07
N ASP A 123 2.38 -12.39 -10.37
CA ASP A 123 3.58 -12.50 -11.21
C ASP A 123 4.67 -11.53 -10.76
N PHE A 124 4.33 -10.34 -10.25
CA PHE A 124 5.30 -9.38 -9.70
C PHE A 124 6.06 -9.95 -8.51
N ILE A 125 5.38 -10.68 -7.60
CA ILE A 125 6.04 -11.32 -6.46
C ILE A 125 7.17 -12.24 -6.93
N SER A 126 6.90 -13.04 -7.96
CA SER A 126 7.89 -14.00 -8.48
C SER A 126 8.96 -13.33 -9.35
N LYS A 127 8.58 -12.36 -10.20
CA LYS A 127 9.51 -11.70 -11.14
C LYS A 127 10.47 -10.73 -10.48
N MET A 128 10.02 -10.05 -9.43
CA MET A 128 10.82 -9.07 -8.69
C MET A 128 11.56 -9.68 -7.49
N ASP A 129 11.47 -11.01 -7.34
CA ASP A 129 12.05 -11.76 -6.21
C ASP A 129 11.62 -11.19 -4.84
N TYR A 130 10.34 -10.84 -4.72
CA TYR A 130 9.79 -10.39 -3.45
C TYR A 130 9.57 -11.57 -2.49
N PRO A 131 9.60 -11.34 -1.17
CA PRO A 131 9.34 -12.40 -0.20
C PRO A 131 7.99 -13.10 -0.46
N ARG A 132 7.92 -14.42 -0.34
CA ARG A 132 6.69 -15.19 -0.64
C ARG A 132 5.49 -14.81 0.22
N GLN A 133 5.74 -14.25 1.39
CA GLN A 133 4.73 -13.71 2.30
C GLN A 133 4.21 -12.32 1.90
N THR A 134 4.64 -11.78 0.75
CA THR A 134 4.13 -10.51 0.21
C THR A 134 2.62 -10.58 0.06
N GLN A 135 1.94 -9.61 0.66
CA GLN A 135 0.48 -9.56 0.70
C GLN A 135 -0.04 -8.88 -0.57
N VAL A 136 -1.00 -9.52 -1.24
CA VAL A 136 -1.77 -8.90 -2.33
C VAL A 136 -3.13 -8.47 -1.79
N SER A 137 -3.36 -7.17 -1.71
CA SER A 137 -4.63 -6.59 -1.25
C SER A 137 -5.44 -6.09 -2.44
N VAL A 138 -6.68 -6.55 -2.58
CA VAL A 138 -7.55 -6.16 -3.70
C VAL A 138 -8.57 -5.14 -3.21
N LEU A 139 -8.51 -3.93 -3.75
CA LEU A 139 -9.33 -2.78 -3.37
C LEU A 139 -10.30 -2.42 -4.50
N PRO A 140 -11.61 -2.30 -4.25
CA PRO A 140 -12.53 -1.69 -5.21
C PRO A 140 -12.41 -0.16 -5.18
N GLU A 141 -12.74 0.51 -6.29
CA GLU A 141 -12.90 1.97 -6.33
C GLU A 141 -13.87 2.48 -5.25
N GLY A 142 -13.39 3.39 -4.41
CA GLY A 142 -14.12 3.93 -3.26
C GLY A 142 -14.04 3.07 -1.99
N GLY A 143 -13.31 1.95 -2.04
CA GLY A 143 -13.02 1.08 -0.89
C GLY A 143 -11.53 1.04 -0.56
N GLU A 144 -10.82 2.13 -0.83
CA GLU A 144 -9.39 2.24 -0.56
C GLU A 144 -9.10 2.19 0.95
N THR A 145 -8.05 1.45 1.33
CA THR A 145 -7.53 1.46 2.69
C THR A 145 -6.72 2.74 2.95
N PRO A 146 -6.65 3.23 4.20
CA PRO A 146 -5.81 4.37 4.55
C PRO A 146 -4.36 4.16 4.10
N THR A 147 -3.79 5.18 3.49
CA THR A 147 -2.34 5.33 3.28
C THR A 147 -1.76 6.34 4.26
#